data_AF-A0A8I0K7W6-F1
#
_entry.id   AF-A0A8I0K7W6-F1
#
_cell.length_a   1.000
_cell.length_b   1.000
_cell.length_c   1.000
_cell.angle_alpha   90.00
_cell.angle_beta   90.00
_cell.angle_gamma   90.00
#
_symmetry.space_group_name_H-M   'P 1'
#
loop_
_entity.id
_entity.type
_entity.pdbx_description
1 polymer ?
#
loop_
_entity_poly.entity_id
_entity_poly.type
_entity_poly.pdbx_seq_one_letter_code
_entity_poly.pdbx_strand_id
1 'polypeptide(L)'
;MALTEKMKKFALAIVDGKTNKEAAISAGYAEKTASAAGARLAKDPEIIVYIEMLKAQKEGRSLTSDSPKVKPKDTPENSGEDENPIEEFQFEGDDPLDFLIKVMNFNGNKLPLRMQAAIAALPYKHGKVAEKGKKQTKAETAREGSKSGKFATLDNQLMS
;
A
#
# COMPACT_ATOMS: atom_id res chain seq x y z
N MET A 1 -16.92 -24.77 -16.77
CA MET A 1 -16.73 -25.45 -18.07
C MET A 1 -15.35 -26.12 -18.05
N ALA A 2 -15.02 -27.02 -18.98
CA ALA A 2 -13.64 -27.48 -19.10
C ALA A 2 -12.83 -26.44 -19.90
N LEU A 3 -11.59 -26.14 -19.49
CA LEU A 3 -10.72 -25.25 -20.25
C LEU A 3 -10.56 -25.75 -21.69
N THR A 4 -10.90 -24.90 -22.66
CA THR A 4 -10.71 -25.22 -24.08
C THR A 4 -9.23 -25.25 -24.45
N GLU A 5 -8.87 -25.97 -25.51
CA GLU A 5 -7.48 -26.08 -25.98
C GLU A 5 -6.84 -24.70 -26.28
N LYS A 6 -7.62 -23.74 -26.78
CA LYS A 6 -7.14 -22.38 -27.03
C LYS A 6 -6.82 -21.63 -25.73
N MET A 7 -7.64 -21.81 -24.69
CA MET A 7 -7.43 -21.19 -23.37
C MET A 7 -6.16 -21.73 -22.70
N LYS A 8 -5.90 -23.04 -22.82
CA LYS A 8 -4.67 -23.66 -22.30
C LYS A 8 -3.41 -23.11 -23.00
N LYS A 9 -3.44 -22.99 -24.33
CA LYS A 9 -2.33 -22.40 -25.11
C LYS A 9 -2.08 -20.93 -24.75
N PHE A 10 -3.15 -20.16 -24.53
CA PHE A 10 -3.05 -18.79 -24.04
C PHE A 10 -2.36 -18.73 -22.68
N ALA A 11 -2.79 -19.57 -21.73
CA ALA A 11 -2.20 -19.62 -20.40
C ALA A 11 -0.70 -20.00 -20.43
N LEU A 12 -0.33 -21.03 -21.19
CA LEU A 12 1.08 -21.41 -21.39
C LEU A 12 1.91 -20.24 -21.92
N ALA A 13 1.41 -19.55 -22.94
CA ALA A 13 2.08 -18.37 -23.51
C ALA A 13 2.28 -17.23 -22.49
N ILE A 14 1.32 -17.00 -21.58
CA ILE A 14 1.46 -16.02 -20.49
C ILE A 14 2.53 -16.46 -19.48
N VAL A 15 2.59 -17.76 -19.15
CA VAL A 15 3.63 -18.31 -18.26
C VAL A 15 5.02 -18.27 -18.89
N ASP A 16 5.10 -18.25 -20.22
CA ASP A 16 6.33 -18.01 -20.98
C ASP A 16 6.69 -16.53 -21.11
N GLY A 17 5.90 -15.63 -20.52
CA GLY A 17 6.20 -14.20 -20.45
C GLY A 17 5.75 -13.40 -21.67
N LYS A 18 4.93 -13.97 -22.56
CA LYS A 18 4.35 -13.22 -23.69
C LYS A 18 3.29 -12.24 -23.21
N THR A 19 3.11 -11.14 -23.95
CA THR A 19 2.04 -10.19 -23.68
C THR A 19 0.66 -10.79 -23.97
N ASN A 20 -0.41 -10.27 -23.38
CA ASN A 20 -1.78 -10.76 -23.61
C ASN A 20 -2.17 -10.81 -25.11
N LYS A 21 -1.69 -9.85 -25.91
CA LYS A 21 -1.95 -9.82 -27.35
C LYS A 21 -1.21 -10.96 -28.06
N GLU A 22 0.09 -11.13 -27.79
CA GLU A 22 0.92 -12.16 -28.40
C GLU A 22 0.54 -13.58 -27.94
N ALA A 23 0.11 -13.72 -26.70
CA ALA A 23 -0.42 -14.97 -26.16
C ALA A 23 -1.72 -15.37 -26.86
N ALA A 24 -2.60 -14.42 -27.15
CA ALA A 24 -3.82 -14.68 -27.92
C ALA A 24 -3.50 -15.05 -29.38
N ILE A 25 -2.52 -14.41 -30.01
CA ILE A 25 -2.06 -14.79 -31.35
C ILE A 25 -1.48 -16.22 -31.33
N SER A 26 -0.65 -16.53 -30.33
CA SER A 26 -0.07 -17.87 -30.15
C SER A 26 -1.14 -18.95 -29.91
N ALA A 27 -2.26 -18.58 -29.29
CA ALA A 27 -3.41 -19.46 -29.06
C ALA A 27 -4.33 -19.63 -30.30
N GLY A 28 -4.05 -18.93 -31.40
CA GLY A 28 -4.81 -19.03 -32.66
C GLY A 28 -6.01 -18.09 -32.75
N TYR A 29 -6.00 -16.96 -32.04
CA TYR A 29 -6.94 -15.86 -32.27
C TYR A 29 -6.43 -14.93 -33.38
N ALA A 30 -7.35 -14.38 -34.17
CA ALA A 30 -6.98 -13.48 -35.27
C ALA A 30 -6.28 -12.22 -34.74
N GLU A 31 -5.19 -11.80 -35.38
CA GLU A 31 -4.35 -10.68 -34.90
C GLU A 31 -5.13 -9.38 -34.67
N LYS A 32 -6.11 -9.09 -35.55
CA LYS A 32 -6.96 -7.91 -35.47
C LYS A 32 -7.82 -7.87 -34.20
N THR A 33 -8.19 -9.04 -33.67
CA THR A 33 -9.04 -9.17 -32.47
C THR A 33 -8.29 -9.74 -31.26
N ALA A 34 -7.03 -10.13 -31.43
CA ALA A 34 -6.21 -10.78 -30.41
C ALA A 34 -6.06 -9.94 -29.14
N SER A 35 -5.95 -8.61 -29.27
CA SER A 35 -5.88 -7.72 -28.10
C SER A 35 -7.15 -7.78 -27.23
N ALA A 36 -8.33 -7.68 -27.87
CA ALA A 36 -9.62 -7.74 -27.18
C ALA A 36 -9.90 -9.15 -26.64
N ALA A 37 -9.55 -10.20 -27.39
CA ALA A 37 -9.67 -11.59 -26.95
C ALA A 37 -8.75 -11.86 -25.74
N GLY A 38 -7.48 -11.47 -25.82
CA GLY A 38 -6.51 -11.63 -24.73
C GLY A 38 -6.94 -10.89 -23.46
N ALA A 39 -7.52 -9.69 -23.57
CA ALA A 39 -8.04 -8.96 -22.42
C ALA A 39 -9.25 -9.64 -21.74
N ARG A 40 -10.07 -10.37 -22.51
CA ARG A 40 -11.18 -11.18 -21.97
C ARG A 40 -10.64 -12.43 -21.28
N LEU A 41 -9.78 -13.17 -21.96
CA LEU A 41 -9.16 -14.40 -21.44
C LEU A 41 -8.33 -14.15 -20.17
N ALA A 42 -7.64 -13.01 -20.09
CA ALA A 42 -6.87 -12.63 -18.90
C ALA A 42 -7.75 -12.37 -17.65
N LYS A 43 -9.06 -12.17 -17.82
CA LYS A 43 -10.01 -11.93 -16.72
C LYS A 43 -10.84 -13.17 -16.40
N ASP A 44 -10.79 -14.22 -17.22
CA ASP A 44 -11.57 -15.43 -17.00
C ASP A 44 -11.02 -16.21 -15.79
N PRO A 45 -11.85 -16.51 -14.79
CA PRO A 45 -11.38 -17.11 -13.53
C PRO A 45 -10.76 -18.50 -13.73
N GLU A 46 -11.31 -19.32 -14.64
CA GLU A 46 -10.76 -20.64 -14.95
C GLU A 46 -9.34 -20.55 -15.55
N ILE A 47 -9.07 -19.51 -16.36
CA ILE A 47 -7.77 -19.29 -16.99
C ILE A 47 -6.76 -18.78 -15.97
N ILE A 48 -7.17 -17.88 -15.07
CA ILE A 48 -6.32 -17.36 -14.00
C ILE A 48 -5.82 -18.50 -13.11
N VAL A 49 -6.72 -19.37 -12.65
CA VAL A 49 -6.36 -20.54 -11.82
C VAL A 49 -5.37 -21.44 -12.57
N TYR A 50 -5.61 -21.67 -13.87
CA TYR A 50 -4.72 -22.51 -14.67
C TYR A 50 -3.33 -21.89 -14.89
N ILE A 51 -3.25 -20.57 -15.08
CA ILE A 51 -1.97 -19.84 -15.16
C ILE A 51 -1.21 -19.97 -13.84
N GLU A 52 -1.87 -19.83 -12.68
CA GLU A 52 -1.24 -19.99 -11.37
C GLU A 52 -0.69 -21.42 -11.17
N MET A 53 -1.47 -22.45 -11.55
CA MET A 53 -1.01 -23.84 -11.49
C MET A 53 0.23 -24.07 -12.37
N LEU A 54 0.24 -23.55 -13.59
CA LEU A 54 1.37 -23.67 -14.51
C LEU A 54 2.62 -22.91 -14.02
N LYS A 55 2.45 -21.72 -13.43
CA LYS A 55 3.57 -20.98 -12.83
C LYS A 55 4.20 -21.74 -11.68
N ALA A 56 3.38 -22.28 -10.77
CA ALA A 56 3.87 -23.09 -9.66
C ALA A 56 4.65 -24.32 -10.15
N GLN A 57 4.18 -24.97 -11.22
CA GLN A 57 4.87 -26.10 -11.83
C GLN A 57 6.22 -25.70 -12.48
N LYS A 58 6.28 -24.55 -13.16
CA LYS A 58 7.50 -24.03 -13.80
C LYS A 58 8.55 -23.59 -12.79
N GLU A 59 8.14 -23.10 -11.63
CA GLU A 59 9.02 -22.71 -10.53
C GLU A 59 9.55 -23.90 -9.71
N GLY A 60 9.26 -25.15 -10.11
CA GLY A 60 9.77 -26.35 -9.41
C GLY A 60 9.15 -26.55 -8.02
N ARG A 61 8.07 -25.85 -7.69
CA ARG A 61 7.32 -26.03 -6.44
C ARG A 61 6.33 -27.19 -6.63
N SER A 62 6.72 -28.40 -6.25
CA SER A 62 5.78 -29.53 -6.18
C SER A 62 4.75 -29.28 -5.09
N LEU A 63 3.47 -29.29 -5.46
CA LEU A 63 2.33 -29.28 -4.53
C LEU A 63 2.30 -30.60 -3.74
N THR A 64 3.02 -30.65 -2.63
CA THR A 64 2.53 -31.45 -1.49
C THR A 64 1.65 -30.55 -0.64
N SER A 65 0.52 -31.13 -0.27
CA SER A 65 -0.68 -30.52 0.30
C SER A 65 -0.43 -29.67 1.55
N ASP A 66 -0.78 -28.39 1.50
CA ASP A 66 -1.77 -27.82 2.43
C ASP A 66 -2.28 -26.47 1.92
N SER A 67 -3.53 -26.13 2.21
CA SER A 67 -4.19 -24.86 1.88
C SER A 67 -4.88 -24.32 3.15
N PRO A 68 -5.21 -23.01 3.32
CA PRO A 68 -5.26 -21.94 2.31
C PRO A 68 -4.83 -20.50 2.74
N LYS A 69 -4.57 -19.64 1.73
CA LYS A 69 -4.74 -18.15 1.68
C LYS A 69 -3.82 -17.30 2.60
N VAL A 70 -3.15 -16.20 2.20
CA VAL A 70 -3.46 -15.10 1.27
C VAL A 70 -2.14 -14.42 0.87
N LYS A 71 -1.91 -14.09 -0.41
CA LYS A 71 -1.00 -13.00 -0.81
C LYS A 71 -1.59 -12.25 -2.00
N PRO A 72 -1.41 -10.93 -2.04
CA PRO A 72 -1.07 -10.32 -3.32
C PRO A 72 0.19 -9.46 -3.24
N LYS A 73 0.89 -9.53 -4.38
CA LYS A 73 1.76 -8.54 -5.03
C LYS A 73 3.24 -8.48 -4.65
N ASP A 74 4.00 -8.72 -5.73
CA ASP A 74 5.42 -8.48 -5.97
C ASP A 74 5.85 -7.04 -5.73
N THR A 75 7.01 -6.85 -5.08
CA THR A 75 8.10 -5.95 -5.51
C THR A 75 9.38 -6.38 -4.77
N PRO A 76 10.56 -6.18 -5.36
CA PRO A 76 11.73 -7.04 -5.18
C PRO A 76 12.42 -6.82 -3.85
N GLU A 77 13.09 -7.89 -3.45
CA GLU A 77 14.01 -8.03 -2.34
C GLU A 77 14.99 -6.84 -2.29
N ASN A 78 14.93 -6.06 -1.21
CA ASN A 78 16.13 -5.52 -0.61
C ASN A 78 16.23 -6.10 0.80
N SER A 79 17.21 -6.98 0.92
CA SER A 79 17.83 -7.53 2.11
C SER A 79 17.95 -6.50 3.23
N GLY A 80 17.20 -6.75 4.31
CA GLY A 80 17.51 -6.31 5.65
C GLY A 80 17.26 -7.52 6.53
N GLU A 81 18.19 -8.47 6.48
CA GLU A 81 18.25 -9.59 7.39
C GLU A 81 18.39 -9.02 8.80
N ASP A 82 17.33 -9.16 9.59
CA ASP A 82 17.43 -9.07 11.04
C ASP A 82 16.68 -10.28 11.57
N GLU A 83 17.44 -11.34 11.84
CA GLU A 83 17.03 -12.58 12.49
C GLU A 83 16.66 -12.32 13.96
N ASN A 84 15.75 -11.39 14.21
CA ASN A 84 15.18 -11.22 15.55
C ASN A 84 14.04 -12.24 15.72
N PRO A 85 13.88 -12.81 16.94
CA PRO A 85 12.76 -13.67 17.26
C PRO A 85 11.46 -13.01 16.78
N ILE A 86 10.55 -13.79 16.20
CA ILE A 86 9.21 -13.31 15.81
C ILE A 86 8.50 -12.92 17.11
N GLU A 87 8.76 -11.72 17.61
CA GLU A 87 8.01 -11.12 18.70
C GLU A 87 6.58 -11.03 18.19
N GLU A 88 5.67 -11.74 18.85
CA GLU A 88 4.27 -11.71 18.43
C GLU A 88 3.74 -10.29 18.67
N PHE A 89 3.13 -9.68 17.65
CA PHE A 89 2.58 -8.33 17.78
C PHE A 89 1.40 -8.35 18.76
N GLN A 90 1.66 -7.93 20.00
CA GLN A 90 0.64 -7.83 21.05
C GLN A 90 0.28 -6.37 21.27
N PHE A 91 -1.01 -6.05 21.34
CA PHE A 91 -1.50 -4.73 21.68
C PHE A 91 -2.53 -4.85 22.80
N GLU A 92 -2.25 -4.20 23.92
CA GLU A 92 -3.10 -4.13 25.10
C GLU A 92 -3.45 -2.65 25.29
N GLY A 93 -4.63 -2.27 24.81
CA GLY A 93 -5.09 -0.90 24.85
C GLY A 93 -6.31 -0.71 23.96
N ASP A 94 -7.04 0.38 24.20
CA ASP A 94 -8.23 0.75 23.41
C ASP A 94 -7.99 2.01 22.57
N ASP A 95 -6.87 2.72 22.78
CA ASP A 95 -6.57 3.96 22.05
C ASP A 95 -6.00 3.67 20.64
N PRO A 96 -6.67 4.13 19.57
CA PRO A 96 -6.19 3.94 18.21
C PRO A 96 -4.86 4.66 17.93
N LEU A 97 -4.54 5.77 18.60
CA LEU A 97 -3.25 6.44 18.38
C LEU A 97 -2.09 5.62 18.93
N ASP A 98 -2.24 5.08 20.15
CA ASP A 98 -1.25 4.15 20.73
C ASP A 98 -1.07 2.88 19.90
N PHE A 99 -2.15 2.36 19.29
CA PHE A 99 -2.07 1.26 18.33
C PHE A 99 -1.16 1.61 17.15
N LEU A 100 -1.38 2.77 16.51
CA LEU A 100 -0.58 3.21 15.34
C LEU A 100 0.90 3.42 15.71
N ILE A 101 1.18 3.96 16.89
CA ILE A 101 2.53 4.13 17.42
C ILE A 101 3.21 2.77 17.63
N LYS A 102 2.48 1.77 18.15
CA LYS A 102 3.03 0.43 18.32
C LYS A 102 3.30 -0.26 16.98
N VAL A 103 2.38 -0.13 16.02
CA VAL A 103 2.54 -0.68 14.65
C VAL A 103 3.76 -0.12 13.94
N MET A 104 4.02 1.19 14.03
CA MET A 104 5.17 1.81 13.36
C MET A 104 6.53 1.43 13.99
N ASN A 105 6.54 1.16 15.29
CA ASN A 105 7.75 0.84 16.06
C ASN A 105 8.09 -0.65 16.04
N PHE A 106 7.13 -1.52 15.74
CA PHE A 106 7.36 -2.96 15.71
C PHE A 106 8.16 -3.38 14.47
N ASN A 107 9.39 -3.88 14.68
CA ASN A 107 10.31 -4.25 13.60
C ASN A 107 9.87 -5.47 12.79
N GLY A 108 9.03 -6.35 13.35
CA GLY A 108 8.44 -7.45 12.60
C GLY A 108 7.38 -7.02 11.57
N ASN A 109 6.91 -5.75 11.62
CA ASN A 109 6.04 -5.21 10.58
C ASN A 109 6.84 -4.80 9.35
N LYS A 110 6.28 -5.07 8.17
CA LYS A 110 6.83 -4.61 6.90
C LYS A 110 6.92 -3.08 6.87
N LEU A 111 8.00 -2.55 6.28
CA LEU A 111 8.21 -1.11 6.09
C LEU A 111 6.98 -0.33 5.58
N PRO A 112 6.25 -0.76 4.52
CA PRO A 112 5.06 -0.03 4.07
C PRO A 112 3.96 0.07 5.12
N LEU A 113 3.78 -0.95 5.96
CA LEU A 113 2.77 -0.94 7.03
C LEU A 113 3.18 0.06 8.12
N ARG A 114 4.46 0.06 8.50
CA ARG A 114 5.02 1.01 9.47
C ARG A 114 4.88 2.46 8.99
N MET A 115 5.17 2.69 7.70
CA MET A 115 5.02 4.00 7.07
C MET A 115 3.56 4.48 7.04
N GLN A 116 2.61 3.60 6.72
CA GLN A 116 1.17 3.93 6.74
C GLN A 116 0.70 4.31 8.15
N ALA A 117 1.13 3.56 9.17
CA ALA A 117 0.81 3.88 10.56
C ALA A 117 1.39 5.23 11.00
N ALA A 118 2.64 5.53 10.62
CA ALA A 118 3.27 6.82 10.89
C ALA A 118 2.50 7.99 10.22
N ILE A 119 2.12 7.84 8.95
CA ILE A 119 1.32 8.86 8.23
C ILE A 119 -0.03 9.09 8.93
N ALA A 120 -0.68 8.02 9.39
CA ALA A 120 -1.96 8.12 10.09
C ALA A 120 -1.85 8.76 11.49
N ALA A 121 -0.74 8.54 12.20
CA ALA A 121 -0.47 9.14 13.51
C ALA A 121 -0.01 10.61 13.43
N LEU A 122 0.53 11.03 12.29
CA LEU A 122 1.12 12.35 12.10
C LEU A 122 0.17 13.52 12.42
N PRO A 123 -1.10 13.54 11.95
CA PRO A 123 -2.04 14.63 12.26
C PRO A 123 -2.41 14.76 13.74
N TYR A 124 -2.16 13.72 14.55
CA TYR A 124 -2.49 13.72 15.97
C TYR A 124 -1.28 14.11 16.83
N LYS A 125 -0.06 13.74 16.41
CA LYS A 125 1.19 14.13 17.06
C LYS A 125 1.66 15.52 16.63
N HIS A 126 1.67 15.75 15.33
CA HIS A 126 1.94 17.03 14.69
C HIS A 126 0.62 17.48 14.07
N GLY A 127 -0.29 17.92 14.95
CA GLY A 127 -1.51 18.61 14.57
C GLY A 127 -1.24 19.48 13.36
N LYS A 128 -2.01 19.31 12.28
CA LYS A 128 -2.07 20.35 11.26
C LYS A 128 -2.26 21.64 12.04
N VAL A 129 -1.32 22.57 11.91
CA VAL A 129 -1.52 23.93 12.37
C VAL A 129 -2.72 24.41 11.57
N ALA A 130 -3.92 24.17 12.09
CA ALA A 130 -5.10 24.83 11.60
C ALA A 130 -4.71 26.29 11.73
N GLU A 131 -4.70 27.01 10.61
CA GLU A 131 -4.61 28.47 10.68
C GLU A 131 -5.61 28.89 11.74
N LYS A 132 -5.11 29.43 12.87
CA LYS A 132 -5.93 29.88 13.98
C LYS A 132 -7.12 30.60 13.37
N GLY A 133 -8.33 30.08 13.60
CA GLY A 133 -9.50 30.58 12.88
C GLY A 133 -9.56 32.10 12.98
N LYS A 134 -10.10 32.81 11.97
CA LYS A 134 -10.03 34.28 11.81
C LYS A 134 -10.27 35.12 13.09
N LYS A 135 -10.94 34.58 14.11
CA LYS A 135 -11.13 35.19 15.44
C LYS A 135 -9.90 35.06 16.36
N GLN A 136 -9.28 33.89 16.42
CA GLN A 136 -8.10 33.64 17.26
C GLN A 136 -6.85 34.34 16.72
N THR A 137 -6.66 34.40 15.39
CA THR A 137 -5.60 35.18 14.76
C THR A 137 -5.72 36.67 15.08
N LYS A 138 -6.92 37.25 14.96
CA LYS A 138 -7.15 38.66 15.33
C LYS A 138 -6.86 38.97 16.79
N ALA A 139 -7.25 38.08 17.70
CA ALA A 139 -7.00 38.27 19.12
C ALA A 139 -5.50 38.20 19.45
N GLU A 140 -4.77 37.31 18.79
CA GLU A 140 -3.33 37.17 19.00
C GLU A 140 -2.53 38.30 18.36
N THR A 141 -2.86 38.71 17.12
CA THR A 141 -2.20 39.87 16.49
C THR A 141 -2.48 41.17 17.25
N ALA A 142 -3.68 41.34 17.81
CA ALA A 142 -3.98 42.47 18.69
C ALA A 142 -3.16 42.41 19.99
N ARG A 143 -3.02 41.22 20.61
CA ARG A 143 -2.20 41.03 21.81
C ARG A 143 -0.70 41.20 21.55
N GLU A 144 -0.23 40.86 20.36
CA GLU A 144 1.17 41.02 19.99
C GLU A 144 1.48 42.48 19.65
N GLY A 145 0.59 43.15 18.91
CA GLY A 145 0.66 44.58 18.67
C GLY A 145 0.53 45.45 19.93
N SER A 146 -0.08 44.94 21.00
CA SER A 146 -0.16 45.63 22.29
C SER A 146 1.12 45.50 23.15
N LYS A 147 2.08 44.67 22.74
CA LYS A 147 3.35 44.47 23.47
C LYS A 147 4.46 45.44 23.04
N SER A 148 4.45 45.93 21.80
CA SER A 148 5.53 46.79 21.28
C SER A 148 5.06 47.81 20.23
N GLY A 149 5.81 48.90 20.10
CA GLY A 149 5.54 49.97 19.13
C GLY A 149 4.54 51.04 19.61
N LYS A 150 4.08 51.87 18.67
CA LYS A 150 3.25 53.07 18.94
C LYS A 150 1.87 52.75 19.53
N PHE A 151 1.39 51.52 19.34
CA PHE A 151 0.10 51.02 19.85
C PHE A 151 0.24 50.05 21.03
N ALA A 152 1.45 49.93 21.61
CA ALA A 152 1.64 49.17 22.83
C ALA A 152 0.84 49.77 23.99
N THR A 153 0.47 48.94 24.96
CA THR A 153 -0.17 49.42 26.20
C THR A 153 0.77 50.33 26.97
N LEU A 154 0.21 51.30 27.69
CA LEU A 154 0.96 52.30 28.45
C LEU A 154 2.00 51.64 29.38
N ASP A 155 1.63 50.58 30.09
CA ASP A 155 2.56 49.83 30.95
C ASP A 155 3.76 49.26 30.17
N ASN A 156 3.55 48.76 28.94
CA ASN A 156 4.62 48.22 28.11
C ASN A 156 5.47 49.31 27.45
N GLN A 157 4.92 50.51 27.24
CA GLN A 157 5.66 51.67 26.74
C GLN A 157 6.58 52.27 27.82
N LEU A 158 6.15 52.21 29.09
CA LEU A 158 6.92 52.72 30.22
C LEU A 158 7.99 51.76 30.74
N MET A 159 7.98 50.50 30.31
CA MET A 159 8.94 49.45 30.70
C MET A 159 10.18 49.37 29.77
N SER A 160 10.34 50.32 28.84
CA SER A 160 11.48 50.40 27.92
C SER A 160 12.58 51.34 28.40
#